data_AF-A0A1T3D087-F1
#
_entry.id   AF-A0A1T3D087-F1
#
_cell.length_a   1.000
_cell.length_b   1.000
_cell.length_c   1.000
_cell.angle_alpha   90.00
_cell.angle_beta   90.00
_cell.angle_gamma   90.00
#
_symmetry.space_group_name_H-M   'P 1'
#
loop_
_entity.id
_entity.type
_entity.pdbx_description
1 polymer ?
#
loop_
_entity_poly.entity_id
_entity_poly.type
_entity_poly.pdbx_seq_one_letter_code
_entity_poly.pdbx_strand_id
1 'polypeptide(L)'
;MTAFTYTHSPSLGPLTTQSPQTLSATSNPPIDYLMTSVMVLRQPQPHSQNTKNHQPQILLLRRHPQDSYPLKWEPPGGSIDPSDTTVLSAAARELHEETNLSNPHFHTWVAMARELPTEDAARMKNWGVLPEEELARDVEVKIDEEGGVVRVTTFLETKDVWGKMNLVATVGEGAEVEIDPEEHVEWGWFTEGEVRRGRAVLPLENGNSNGVNGEKGERVLEFTSRAVWGSVLEAFRVGRELGVIA
;
A
#
# COMPACT_ATOMS: atom_id res chain seq x y z
N MET A 1 -16.87 16.50 9.50
CA MET A 1 -15.94 15.60 8.80
C MET A 1 -15.21 16.43 7.77
N THR A 2 -13.89 16.49 7.87
CA THR A 2 -13.05 17.11 6.84
C THR A 2 -13.17 16.23 5.59
N ALA A 3 -13.59 16.79 4.47
CA ALA A 3 -13.63 16.04 3.23
C ALA A 3 -12.24 16.05 2.60
N PHE A 4 -11.59 14.88 2.54
CA PHE A 4 -10.32 14.72 1.85
C PHE A 4 -10.55 14.65 0.34
N THR A 5 -9.96 15.59 -0.39
CA THR A 5 -10.12 15.68 -1.85
C THR A 5 -9.23 14.67 -2.56
N TYR A 6 -9.77 14.04 -3.60
CA TYR A 6 -9.05 13.12 -4.48
C TYR A 6 -9.59 13.21 -5.90
N THR A 7 -8.81 12.69 -6.85
CA THR A 7 -9.27 12.43 -8.22
C THR A 7 -9.06 10.96 -8.54
N HIS A 8 -9.71 10.46 -9.59
CA HIS A 8 -9.58 9.05 -9.97
C HIS A 8 -9.72 8.86 -11.47
N SER A 9 -9.17 7.77 -11.97
CA SER A 9 -9.39 7.31 -13.35
C SER A 9 -10.83 6.83 -13.55
N PRO A 10 -11.40 6.94 -14.78
CA PRO A 10 -12.79 6.55 -15.05
C PRO A 10 -13.13 5.10 -14.69
N SER A 11 -12.16 4.19 -14.78
CA SER A 11 -12.30 2.77 -14.40
C SER A 11 -12.66 2.57 -12.91
N LEU A 12 -12.35 3.53 -12.05
CA LEU A 12 -12.71 3.51 -10.64
C LEU A 12 -14.06 4.18 -10.34
N GLY A 13 -14.76 4.67 -11.36
CA GLY A 13 -16.06 5.33 -11.23
C GLY A 13 -17.07 4.54 -10.36
N PRO A 14 -17.25 3.22 -10.54
CA PRO A 14 -18.16 2.44 -9.71
C PRO A 14 -17.81 2.45 -8.20
N LEU A 15 -16.54 2.61 -7.83
CA LEU A 15 -16.11 2.72 -6.43
C LEU A 15 -16.42 4.08 -5.80
N THR A 16 -16.94 5.05 -6.57
CA THR A 16 -17.34 6.38 -6.07
C THR A 16 -18.78 6.45 -5.59
N THR A 17 -19.59 5.42 -5.87
CA THR A 17 -21.03 5.39 -5.56
C THR A 17 -21.40 4.32 -4.55
N GLN A 18 -20.53 3.32 -4.35
CA GLN A 18 -20.78 2.24 -3.39
C GLN A 18 -20.27 2.57 -1.99
N SER A 19 -21.12 2.30 -1.00
CA SER A 19 -20.72 2.32 0.39
C SER A 19 -19.80 1.13 0.72
N PRO A 20 -18.88 1.27 1.69
CA PRO A 20 -18.06 0.14 2.16
C PRO A 20 -18.90 -1.07 2.59
N GLN A 21 -20.06 -0.86 3.23
CA GLN A 21 -20.94 -1.93 3.68
C GLN A 21 -21.54 -2.73 2.51
N THR A 22 -21.87 -2.04 1.41
CA THR A 22 -22.35 -2.69 0.19
C THR A 22 -21.27 -3.59 -0.41
N LEU A 23 -20.02 -3.11 -0.46
CA LEU A 23 -18.89 -3.90 -0.95
C LEU A 23 -18.67 -5.16 -0.10
N SER A 24 -18.63 -5.02 1.23
CA SER A 24 -18.48 -6.16 2.14
C SER A 24 -19.57 -7.21 1.99
N ALA A 25 -20.83 -6.80 1.81
CA ALA A 25 -21.97 -7.71 1.73
C ALA A 25 -22.05 -8.48 0.40
N THR A 26 -21.34 -8.03 -0.64
CA THR A 26 -21.39 -8.65 -1.98
C THR A 26 -20.24 -9.64 -2.24
N SER A 27 -19.31 -9.79 -1.30
CA SER A 27 -18.20 -10.75 -1.40
C SER A 27 -18.62 -12.16 -0.97
N ASN A 28 -17.88 -13.17 -1.45
CA ASN A 28 -17.99 -14.55 -0.97
C ASN A 28 -16.59 -15.13 -0.69
N PRO A 29 -16.23 -15.39 0.59
CA PRO A 29 -17.05 -15.19 1.79
C PRO A 29 -17.40 -13.71 2.06
N PRO A 30 -18.42 -13.43 2.89
CA PRO A 30 -18.65 -12.08 3.41
C PRO A 30 -17.40 -11.54 4.09
N ILE A 31 -17.12 -10.26 3.89
CA ILE A 31 -16.03 -9.55 4.56
C ILE A 31 -16.59 -8.89 5.81
N ASP A 32 -16.04 -9.20 6.97
CA ASP A 32 -16.46 -8.63 8.26
C ASP A 32 -15.96 -7.19 8.41
N TYR A 33 -14.71 -6.94 8.00
CA TYR A 33 -14.06 -5.63 8.08
C TYR A 33 -13.31 -5.29 6.79
N LEU A 34 -13.49 -4.07 6.28
CA LEU A 34 -12.72 -3.56 5.15
C LEU A 34 -11.62 -2.62 5.64
N MET A 35 -10.48 -2.71 4.98
CA MET A 35 -9.37 -1.78 5.09
C MET A 35 -8.88 -1.39 3.70
N THR A 36 -8.11 -0.33 3.62
CA THR A 36 -7.50 0.13 2.38
C THR A 36 -6.01 0.33 2.55
N SER A 37 -5.26 0.34 1.45
CA SER A 37 -3.92 0.87 1.44
C SER A 37 -3.63 1.57 0.13
N VAL A 38 -2.80 2.61 0.20
CA VAL A 38 -2.46 3.45 -0.94
C VAL A 38 -1.02 3.17 -1.37
N MET A 39 -0.89 2.49 -2.51
CA MET A 39 0.36 2.23 -3.21
C MET A 39 0.77 3.51 -3.97
N VAL A 40 1.38 4.46 -3.25
CA VAL A 40 1.80 5.75 -3.85
C VAL A 40 3.05 5.52 -4.70
N LEU A 41 2.90 5.61 -6.01
CA LEU A 41 4.00 5.52 -6.96
C LEU A 41 4.57 6.90 -7.27
N ARG A 42 5.90 6.98 -7.31
CA ARG A 42 6.66 8.17 -7.70
C ARG A 42 7.41 7.89 -8.99
N GLN A 43 7.24 8.78 -9.96
CA GLN A 43 7.98 8.77 -11.22
C GLN A 43 9.48 8.98 -10.99
N PRO A 44 10.35 8.44 -11.87
CA PRO A 44 11.75 8.82 -11.90
C PRO A 44 11.92 10.34 -12.00
N GLN A 45 12.96 10.85 -11.36
CA GLN A 45 13.45 12.22 -11.45
C GLN A 45 14.80 12.21 -12.19
N PRO A 46 14.82 12.29 -13.54
CA PRO A 46 16.05 12.11 -14.35
C PRO A 46 17.14 13.15 -14.04
N HIS A 47 16.73 14.31 -13.52
CA HIS A 47 17.63 15.42 -13.18
C HIS A 47 18.16 15.36 -11.74
N SER A 48 17.75 14.37 -10.94
CA SER A 48 18.26 14.21 -9.57
C SER A 48 19.73 13.81 -9.58
N GLN A 49 20.51 14.36 -8.64
CA GLN A 49 21.88 13.92 -8.41
C GLN A 49 21.96 12.53 -7.77
N ASN A 50 20.88 12.08 -7.12
CA ASN A 50 20.79 10.74 -6.56
C ASN A 50 20.25 9.78 -7.63
N THR A 51 21.11 8.86 -8.10
CA THR A 51 20.76 7.88 -9.14
C THR A 51 19.64 6.93 -8.73
N LYS A 52 19.38 6.77 -7.42
CA LYS A 52 18.20 6.06 -6.92
C LYS A 52 16.91 6.67 -7.44
N ASN A 53 16.86 8.00 -7.51
CA ASN A 53 15.68 8.73 -7.98
C ASN A 53 15.49 8.60 -9.49
N HIS A 54 16.43 7.99 -10.25
CA HIS A 54 16.24 7.70 -11.68
C HIS A 54 15.37 6.46 -11.91
N GLN A 55 14.88 5.83 -10.86
CA GLN A 55 14.00 4.68 -10.91
C GLN A 55 12.64 5.01 -10.30
N PRO A 56 11.56 4.33 -10.71
CA PRO A 56 10.28 4.42 -10.04
C PRO A 56 10.40 3.98 -8.57
N GLN A 57 9.65 4.64 -7.70
CA GLN A 57 9.66 4.34 -6.27
C GLN A 57 8.24 4.23 -5.72
N ILE A 58 8.10 3.55 -4.58
CA ILE A 58 6.87 3.46 -3.81
C ILE A 58 7.09 3.94 -2.38
N LEU A 59 6.12 4.64 -1.80
CA LEU A 59 6.14 5.04 -0.40
C LEU A 59 5.81 3.85 0.50
N LEU A 60 6.64 3.60 1.51
CA LEU A 60 6.33 2.66 2.59
C LEU A 60 6.61 3.32 3.94
N LEU A 61 5.83 2.94 4.94
CA LEU A 61 5.93 3.34 6.33
C LEU A 61 6.36 2.15 7.19
N ARG A 62 6.99 2.41 8.33
CA ARG A 62 7.42 1.41 9.30
C ARG A 62 6.65 1.59 10.60
N ARG A 63 5.88 0.57 10.96
CA ARG A 63 5.00 0.54 12.12
C ARG A 63 5.74 0.80 13.43
N HIS A 64 5.08 1.49 14.35
CA HIS A 64 5.57 1.81 15.67
C HIS A 64 5.82 0.52 16.48
N PRO A 65 6.88 0.45 17.32
CA PRO A 65 7.22 -0.78 18.06
C PRO A 65 6.16 -1.27 19.05
N GLN A 66 5.21 -0.41 19.43
CA GLN A 66 4.12 -0.72 20.36
C GLN A 66 2.82 -1.07 19.64
N ASP A 67 2.81 -1.05 18.31
CA ASP A 67 1.67 -1.42 17.50
C ASP A 67 1.69 -2.93 17.17
N SER A 68 0.58 -3.43 16.62
CA SER A 68 0.53 -4.72 15.94
C SER A 68 1.57 -4.79 14.81
N TYR A 69 2.07 -5.99 14.53
CA TYR A 69 3.15 -6.21 13.55
C TYR A 69 4.32 -5.21 13.72
N PRO A 70 4.94 -5.14 14.92
CA PRO A 70 5.85 -4.06 15.26
C PRO A 70 7.07 -4.03 14.34
N LEU A 71 7.46 -2.81 13.94
CA LEU A 71 8.62 -2.52 13.09
C LEU A 71 8.55 -3.12 11.66
N LYS A 72 7.40 -3.64 11.25
CA LYS A 72 7.17 -4.10 9.87
C LYS A 72 6.85 -2.93 8.95
N TRP A 73 7.12 -3.13 7.67
CA TRP A 73 6.88 -2.16 6.61
C TRP A 73 5.56 -2.42 5.89
N GLU A 74 4.90 -1.34 5.48
CA GLU A 74 3.64 -1.38 4.75
C GLU A 74 3.42 -0.12 3.91
N PRO A 75 2.55 -0.17 2.89
CA PRO A 75 2.02 1.05 2.29
C PRO A 75 1.08 1.76 3.28
N PRO A 76 0.94 3.09 3.19
CA PRO A 76 -0.01 3.83 4.01
C PRO A 76 -1.43 3.26 3.91
N GLY A 77 -2.16 3.18 5.01
CA GLY A 77 -3.56 2.78 5.02
C GLY A 77 -4.04 2.05 6.27
N GLY A 78 -5.26 2.39 6.69
CA GLY A 78 -5.96 1.72 7.77
C GLY A 78 -7.37 1.24 7.42
N SER A 79 -8.20 1.19 8.46
CA SER A 79 -9.55 0.62 8.42
C SER A 79 -10.55 1.55 7.74
N ILE A 80 -11.51 0.99 7.03
CA ILE A 80 -12.59 1.77 6.43
C ILE A 80 -13.70 1.92 7.47
N ASP A 81 -13.98 3.17 7.86
CA ASP A 81 -15.00 3.47 8.84
C ASP A 81 -16.40 3.35 8.25
N PRO A 82 -17.41 2.99 9.06
CA PRO A 82 -18.78 2.95 8.57
C PRO A 82 -19.32 4.30 8.08
N SER A 83 -18.71 5.41 8.52
CA SER A 83 -19.04 6.76 8.08
C SER A 83 -18.32 7.21 6.82
N ASP A 84 -17.34 6.46 6.32
CA ASP A 84 -16.69 6.77 5.05
C ASP A 84 -17.69 6.64 3.91
N THR A 85 -17.77 7.67 3.07
CA THR A 85 -18.74 7.70 1.97
C THR A 85 -18.46 6.63 0.92
N THR A 86 -17.18 6.36 0.68
CA THR A 86 -16.69 5.38 -0.30
C THR A 86 -15.33 4.85 0.13
N VAL A 87 -14.89 3.73 -0.45
CA VAL A 87 -13.51 3.21 -0.24
C VAL A 87 -12.45 4.21 -0.69
N LEU A 88 -12.68 4.96 -1.78
CA LEU A 88 -11.74 5.99 -2.23
C LEU A 88 -11.66 7.18 -1.24
N SER A 89 -12.76 7.49 -0.56
CA SER A 89 -12.79 8.52 0.48
C SER A 89 -12.00 8.09 1.71
N ALA A 90 -12.19 6.84 2.13
CA ALA A 90 -11.40 6.22 3.21
C ALA A 90 -9.91 6.22 2.84
N ALA A 91 -9.55 5.80 1.64
CA ALA A 91 -8.16 5.79 1.19
C ALA A 91 -7.51 7.16 1.16
N ALA A 92 -8.25 8.21 0.77
CA ALA A 92 -7.75 9.58 0.80
C ALA A 92 -7.58 10.09 2.24
N ARG A 93 -8.49 9.71 3.16
CA ARG A 93 -8.39 10.01 4.59
C ARG A 93 -7.16 9.34 5.21
N GLU A 94 -7.06 8.02 5.08
CA GLU A 94 -5.98 7.22 5.64
C GLU A 94 -4.60 7.69 5.14
N LEU A 95 -4.47 7.95 3.83
CA LEU A 95 -3.24 8.51 3.27
C LEU A 95 -2.87 9.84 3.94
N HIS A 96 -3.84 10.73 4.14
CA HIS A 96 -3.58 12.02 4.77
C HIS A 96 -3.22 11.86 6.25
N GLU A 97 -3.98 11.06 7.00
CA GLU A 97 -3.77 10.84 8.44
C GLU A 97 -2.36 10.29 8.71
N GLU A 98 -1.91 9.31 7.92
CA GLU A 98 -0.62 8.65 8.15
C GLU A 98 0.58 9.33 7.50
N THR A 99 0.39 10.24 6.53
CA THR A 99 1.52 10.77 5.72
C THR A 99 1.47 12.27 5.42
N ASN A 100 0.39 12.95 5.81
CA ASN A 100 0.10 14.35 5.44
C ASN A 100 -0.02 14.58 3.92
N LEU A 101 0.00 13.52 3.10
CA LEU A 101 -0.17 13.62 1.66
C LEU A 101 -1.64 13.84 1.30
N SER A 102 -1.87 14.78 0.38
CA SER A 102 -3.21 15.22 -0.03
C SER A 102 -3.39 15.18 -1.55
N ASN A 103 -4.65 15.20 -1.99
CA ASN A 103 -5.02 15.24 -3.41
C ASN A 103 -4.47 14.07 -4.25
N PRO A 104 -4.57 12.80 -3.78
CA PRO A 104 -4.14 11.69 -4.60
C PRO A 104 -4.95 11.60 -5.89
N HIS A 105 -4.30 11.15 -6.96
CA HIS A 105 -4.99 10.61 -8.13
C HIS A 105 -4.94 9.08 -8.06
N PHE A 106 -6.10 8.44 -7.89
CA PHE A 106 -6.22 6.99 -7.89
C PHE A 106 -6.32 6.46 -9.34
N HIS A 107 -5.37 5.62 -9.73
CA HIS A 107 -5.28 5.08 -11.09
C HIS A 107 -6.05 3.78 -11.25
N THR A 108 -5.90 2.86 -10.29
CA THR A 108 -6.49 1.53 -10.32
C THR A 108 -6.42 0.87 -8.94
N TRP A 109 -6.93 -0.36 -8.82
CA TRP A 109 -6.67 -1.26 -7.69
C TRP A 109 -5.67 -2.37 -8.08
N VAL A 110 -5.03 -2.95 -7.09
CA VAL A 110 -4.24 -4.18 -7.21
C VAL A 110 -4.64 -5.20 -6.16
N ALA A 111 -4.48 -6.48 -6.52
CA ALA A 111 -4.75 -7.61 -5.66
C ALA A 111 -3.42 -8.25 -5.22
N MET A 112 -3.42 -9.53 -4.84
CA MET A 112 -2.16 -10.25 -4.63
C MET A 112 -1.37 -10.35 -5.95
N ALA A 113 -0.04 -10.36 -5.86
CA ALA A 113 0.80 -10.63 -7.02
C ALA A 113 0.45 -12.00 -7.64
N ARG A 114 0.20 -12.02 -8.95
CA ARG A 114 -0.16 -13.23 -9.69
C ARG A 114 0.96 -14.26 -9.70
N GLU A 115 2.20 -13.78 -9.80
CA GLU A 115 3.41 -14.58 -9.80
C GLU A 115 4.50 -13.84 -9.02
N LEU A 116 5.09 -14.52 -8.03
CA LEU A 116 6.27 -14.05 -7.33
C LEU A 116 7.45 -14.95 -7.73
N PRO A 117 8.57 -14.41 -8.25
CA PRO A 117 9.73 -15.21 -8.55
C PRO A 117 10.15 -16.04 -7.34
N THR A 118 10.30 -17.36 -7.53
CA THR A 118 10.59 -18.31 -6.44
C THR A 118 11.84 -17.92 -5.65
N GLU A 119 12.84 -17.33 -6.31
CA GLU A 119 14.06 -16.84 -5.66
C GLU A 119 13.80 -15.65 -4.73
N ASP A 120 13.01 -14.67 -5.16
CA ASP A 120 12.62 -13.51 -4.34
C ASP A 120 11.82 -14.00 -3.12
N ALA A 121 10.84 -14.86 -3.36
CA ALA A 121 10.03 -15.47 -2.31
C ALA A 121 10.86 -16.28 -1.29
N ALA A 122 11.87 -17.04 -1.76
CA ALA A 122 12.73 -17.82 -0.88
C ALA A 122 13.57 -16.94 0.05
N ARG A 123 13.99 -15.74 -0.41
CA ARG A 123 14.71 -14.76 0.42
C ARG A 123 13.83 -14.21 1.55
N MET A 124 12.53 -14.15 1.33
CA MET A 124 11.54 -13.61 2.29
C MET A 124 10.85 -14.69 3.13
N LYS A 125 11.31 -15.95 3.08
CA LYS A 125 10.58 -17.10 3.63
C LYS A 125 10.23 -16.98 5.14
N ASN A 126 11.02 -16.22 5.91
CA ASN A 126 10.82 -16.07 7.35
C ASN A 126 10.27 -14.67 7.73
N TRP A 127 9.71 -13.93 6.77
CA TRP A 127 9.27 -12.55 6.97
C TRP A 127 7.76 -12.42 6.85
N GLY A 128 7.18 -11.73 7.82
CA GLY A 128 5.74 -11.51 7.91
C GLY A 128 4.96 -12.82 8.05
N VAL A 129 3.63 -12.69 8.00
CA VAL A 129 2.72 -13.84 7.97
C VAL A 129 2.71 -14.45 6.57
N LEU A 130 2.74 -15.77 6.49
CA LEU A 130 2.60 -16.47 5.21
C LEU A 130 1.12 -16.47 4.76
N PRO A 131 0.83 -16.36 3.45
CA PRO A 131 -0.56 -16.30 2.98
C PRO A 131 -1.37 -17.52 3.42
N GLU A 132 -0.75 -18.69 3.52
CA GLU A 132 -1.40 -19.93 3.96
C GLU A 132 -1.74 -19.92 5.46
N GLU A 133 -1.03 -19.15 6.27
CA GLU A 133 -1.25 -19.04 7.72
C GLU A 133 -2.43 -18.12 8.04
N GLU A 134 -2.63 -17.07 7.23
CA GLU A 134 -3.76 -16.13 7.34
C GLU A 134 -4.91 -16.44 6.36
N LEU A 135 -4.86 -17.56 5.66
CA LEU A 135 -5.80 -17.93 4.59
C LEU A 135 -6.03 -16.82 3.55
N ALA A 136 -4.97 -16.08 3.21
CA ALA A 136 -5.05 -14.97 2.28
C ALA A 136 -5.46 -15.42 0.87
N ARG A 137 -6.42 -14.71 0.29
CA ARG A 137 -6.91 -14.96 -1.08
C ARG A 137 -7.57 -13.72 -1.68
N ASP A 138 -7.48 -13.58 -2.99
CA ASP A 138 -8.26 -12.60 -3.71
C ASP A 138 -9.69 -13.10 -3.93
N VAL A 139 -10.68 -12.27 -3.60
CA VAL A 139 -12.10 -12.51 -3.87
C VAL A 139 -12.62 -11.45 -4.83
N GLU A 140 -13.52 -11.84 -5.73
CA GLU A 140 -14.20 -10.90 -6.61
C GLU A 140 -15.38 -10.27 -5.88
N VAL A 141 -15.43 -8.93 -5.89
CA VAL A 141 -16.47 -8.11 -5.28
C VAL A 141 -17.14 -7.30 -6.37
N LYS A 142 -18.48 -7.32 -6.40
CA LYS A 142 -19.26 -6.64 -7.44
C LYS A 142 -19.37 -5.15 -7.12
N ILE A 143 -19.07 -4.32 -8.10
CA ILE A 143 -19.00 -2.85 -7.93
C ILE A 143 -20.09 -2.09 -8.69
N ASP A 144 -20.87 -2.77 -9.50
CA ASP A 144 -22.06 -2.22 -10.15
C ASP A 144 -23.04 -3.34 -10.57
N GLU A 145 -24.23 -2.94 -11.01
CA GLU A 145 -25.27 -3.85 -11.52
C GLU A 145 -24.95 -4.36 -12.94
N GLU A 146 -24.03 -3.72 -13.65
CA GLU A 146 -23.61 -4.06 -15.01
C GLU A 146 -22.60 -5.23 -15.04
N GLY A 147 -22.16 -5.70 -13.87
CA GLY A 147 -21.28 -6.84 -13.70
C GLY A 147 -19.80 -6.48 -13.52
N GLY A 148 -19.49 -5.21 -13.28
CA GLY A 148 -18.17 -4.76 -12.87
C GLY A 148 -17.72 -5.46 -11.59
N VAL A 149 -16.47 -5.92 -11.59
CA VAL A 149 -15.86 -6.59 -10.45
C VAL A 149 -14.50 -5.99 -10.12
N VAL A 150 -14.21 -5.87 -8.83
CA VAL A 150 -12.87 -5.63 -8.31
C VAL A 150 -12.40 -6.86 -7.54
N ARG A 151 -11.09 -6.96 -7.34
CA ARG A 151 -10.52 -8.00 -6.49
C ARG A 151 -10.09 -7.37 -5.17
N VAL A 152 -10.54 -7.99 -4.08
CA VAL A 152 -10.19 -7.61 -2.72
C VAL A 152 -9.35 -8.74 -2.13
N THR A 153 -8.18 -8.40 -1.59
CA THR A 153 -7.34 -9.39 -0.91
C THR A 153 -7.90 -9.61 0.48
N THR A 154 -8.42 -10.80 0.74
CA THR A 154 -8.96 -11.19 2.05
C THR A 154 -7.95 -11.97 2.86
N PHE A 155 -8.00 -11.88 4.18
CA PHE A 155 -7.23 -12.68 5.13
C PHE A 155 -8.01 -12.84 6.44
N LEU A 156 -7.68 -13.87 7.23
CA LEU A 156 -8.28 -14.10 8.54
C LEU A 156 -7.42 -13.50 9.64
N GLU A 157 -8.06 -12.69 10.48
CA GLU A 157 -7.46 -12.17 11.71
C GLU A 157 -8.50 -12.25 12.83
N THR A 158 -8.09 -12.73 14.00
CA THR A 158 -8.97 -12.87 15.18
C THR A 158 -10.30 -13.60 14.96
N LYS A 159 -10.40 -14.45 13.91
CA LYS A 159 -11.59 -15.19 13.42
C LYS A 159 -12.51 -14.42 12.47
N ASP A 160 -12.22 -13.15 12.22
CA ASP A 160 -12.96 -12.31 11.29
C ASP A 160 -12.26 -12.32 9.91
N VAL A 161 -13.06 -12.21 8.86
CA VAL A 161 -12.59 -12.06 7.48
C VAL A 161 -12.34 -10.58 7.22
N TRP A 162 -11.07 -10.20 7.14
CA TRP A 162 -10.67 -8.87 6.71
C TRP A 162 -10.52 -8.81 5.20
N GLY A 163 -10.91 -7.69 4.59
CA GLY A 163 -10.71 -7.41 3.18
C GLY A 163 -9.89 -6.15 2.98
N LYS A 164 -8.78 -6.25 2.24
CA LYS A 164 -7.90 -5.12 1.92
C LYS A 164 -8.02 -4.73 0.46
N MET A 165 -8.40 -3.47 0.23
CA MET A 165 -8.41 -2.84 -1.09
C MET A 165 -7.15 -2.01 -1.29
N ASN A 166 -6.22 -2.53 -2.08
CA ASN A 166 -4.97 -1.83 -2.41
C ASN A 166 -5.20 -0.93 -3.64
N LEU A 167 -5.03 0.38 -3.48
CA LEU A 167 -5.23 1.36 -4.54
C LEU A 167 -3.89 1.91 -5.00
N VAL A 168 -3.67 1.95 -6.31
CA VAL A 168 -2.49 2.57 -6.92
C VAL A 168 -2.77 4.05 -7.10
N ALA A 169 -1.90 4.90 -6.57
CA ALA A 169 -2.07 6.34 -6.62
C ALA A 169 -0.78 7.07 -6.99
N THR A 170 -0.93 8.30 -7.43
CA THR A 170 0.14 9.30 -7.50
C THR A 170 -0.28 10.52 -6.70
N VAL A 171 0.68 11.24 -6.14
CA VAL A 171 0.48 12.54 -5.49
C VAL A 171 1.25 13.62 -6.26
N GLY A 172 0.93 14.89 -6.01
CA GLY A 172 1.60 16.01 -6.66
C GLY A 172 3.12 16.00 -6.48
N GLU A 173 3.86 16.48 -7.48
CA GLU A 173 5.31 16.64 -7.37
C GLU A 173 5.66 17.58 -6.21
N GLY A 174 6.69 17.21 -5.44
CA GLY A 174 7.15 17.98 -4.30
C GLY A 174 6.30 17.83 -3.03
N ALA A 175 5.35 16.89 -3.00
CA ALA A 175 4.64 16.58 -1.76
C ALA A 175 5.62 16.06 -0.69
N GLU A 176 5.53 16.64 0.51
CA GLU A 176 6.36 16.28 1.66
C GLU A 176 5.61 15.24 2.51
N VAL A 177 6.32 14.20 2.95
CA VAL A 177 5.76 13.14 3.78
C VAL A 177 6.05 13.46 5.24
N GLU A 178 4.98 13.53 6.03
CA GLU A 178 5.04 13.66 7.49
C GLU A 178 4.19 12.55 8.09
N ILE A 179 4.85 11.62 8.79
CA ILE A 179 4.17 10.45 9.36
C ILE A 179 3.58 10.74 10.74
N ASP A 180 2.51 10.03 11.09
CA ASP A 180 2.00 10.02 12.46
C ASP A 180 3.00 9.29 13.38
N PRO A 181 3.62 9.98 14.36
CA PRO A 181 4.57 9.36 15.27
C PRO A 181 3.96 8.37 16.26
N GLU A 182 2.63 8.37 16.44
CA GLU A 182 1.93 7.38 17.27
C GLU A 182 1.82 6.02 16.56
N GLU A 183 1.76 6.02 15.23
CA GLU A 183 1.55 4.82 14.41
C GLU A 183 2.82 4.36 13.67
N HIS A 184 3.73 5.28 13.30
CA HIS A 184 4.92 4.96 12.51
C HIS A 184 6.18 5.65 13.04
N VAL A 185 7.32 5.02 12.80
CA VAL A 185 8.64 5.50 13.27
C VAL A 185 9.64 5.80 12.15
N GLU A 186 9.34 5.35 10.94
CA GLU A 186 10.21 5.51 9.77
C GLU A 186 9.39 5.46 8.47
N TRP A 187 9.84 6.12 7.42
CA TRP A 187 9.25 6.06 6.09
C TRP A 187 10.34 6.16 5.02
N GLY A 188 10.02 5.77 3.79
CA GLY A 188 10.94 5.97 2.68
C GLY A 188 10.32 5.70 1.32
N TRP A 189 10.99 6.20 0.28
CA TRP A 189 10.71 5.88 -1.10
C TRP A 189 11.64 4.77 -1.59
N PHE A 190 11.06 3.62 -1.91
CA PHE A 190 11.80 2.41 -2.21
C PHE A 190 11.66 2.02 -3.68
N THR A 191 12.76 1.62 -4.32
CA THR A 191 12.70 1.11 -5.69
C THR A 191 12.17 -0.33 -5.70
N GLU A 192 11.64 -0.79 -6.83
CA GLU A 192 11.22 -2.19 -6.98
C GLU A 192 12.39 -3.15 -6.64
N GLY A 193 13.62 -2.81 -7.03
CA GLY A 193 14.80 -3.61 -6.72
C GLY A 193 15.08 -3.73 -5.22
N GLU A 194 14.88 -2.65 -4.45
CA GLU A 194 15.01 -2.69 -2.98
C GLU A 194 13.91 -3.54 -2.34
N VAL A 195 12.67 -3.41 -2.82
CA VAL A 195 11.53 -4.21 -2.33
C VAL A 195 11.72 -5.70 -2.63
N ARG A 196 12.15 -6.06 -3.85
CA ARG A 196 12.47 -7.46 -4.21
C ARG A 196 13.59 -8.05 -3.37
N ARG A 197 14.60 -7.23 -3.08
CA ARG A 197 15.75 -7.62 -2.26
C ARG A 197 15.44 -7.63 -0.77
N GLY A 198 14.34 -6.98 -0.37
CA GLY A 198 13.96 -6.80 1.03
C GLY A 198 14.91 -5.87 1.80
N ARG A 199 15.69 -5.05 1.09
CA ARG A 199 16.74 -4.23 1.69
C ARG A 199 16.92 -2.91 0.96
N ALA A 200 16.99 -1.82 1.72
CA ALA A 200 17.24 -0.48 1.20
C ALA A 200 18.55 0.10 1.77
N VAL A 201 19.27 0.88 0.96
CA VAL A 201 20.52 1.51 1.40
C VAL A 201 20.21 2.74 2.25
N LEU A 202 20.91 2.89 3.38
CA LEU A 202 20.81 4.05 4.24
C LEU A 202 21.70 5.22 3.74
N PRO A 203 21.33 6.49 4.04
CA PRO A 203 20.14 6.91 4.78
C PRO A 203 18.87 6.83 3.92
N LEU A 204 17.72 6.61 4.57
CA LEU A 204 16.41 6.81 3.93
C LEU A 204 16.10 8.31 3.80
N GLU A 205 15.17 8.65 2.90
CA GLU A 205 14.80 10.04 2.60
C GLU A 205 14.28 10.79 3.83
N ASN A 206 13.60 10.10 4.74
CA ASN A 206 13.08 10.67 5.99
C ASN A 206 14.14 10.95 7.06
N GLY A 207 15.40 10.59 6.82
CA GLY A 207 16.55 11.13 7.52
C GLY A 207 16.49 11.14 9.05
N ASN A 208 15.83 10.16 9.70
CA ASN A 208 15.94 10.04 11.16
C ASN A 208 17.36 9.54 11.46
N SER A 209 18.24 10.52 11.63
CA SER A 209 19.70 10.45 11.72
C SER A 209 20.16 9.95 13.09
N ASN A 210 19.42 9.01 13.68
CA ASN A 210 19.84 8.27 14.86
C ASN A 210 20.72 7.06 14.53
N GLY A 211 21.19 6.96 13.28
CA GLY A 211 22.43 6.25 12.99
C GLY A 211 23.60 7.04 13.57
N VAL A 212 23.94 6.78 14.83
CA VAL A 212 25.21 7.18 15.43
C VAL A 212 26.31 6.80 14.41
N ASN A 213 27.01 7.81 13.88
CA ASN A 213 28.17 7.68 12.97
C ASN A 213 27.94 7.34 11.49
N GLY A 214 26.90 7.86 10.82
CA GLY A 214 26.89 7.87 9.35
C GLY A 214 27.10 6.48 8.72
N GLU A 215 26.58 5.45 9.39
CA GLU A 215 26.80 4.06 9.01
C GLU A 215 26.22 3.82 7.61
N LYS A 216 27.12 3.48 6.68
CA LYS A 216 26.76 2.86 5.40
C LYS A 216 26.19 1.47 5.71
N GLY A 217 24.90 1.42 5.98
CA GLY A 217 24.16 0.21 6.31
C GLY A 217 23.00 -0.04 5.36
N GLU A 218 22.30 -1.14 5.59
CA GLU A 218 21.06 -1.46 4.90
C GLU A 218 19.90 -1.59 5.89
N ARG A 219 18.78 -0.99 5.55
CA ARG A 219 17.50 -1.20 6.23
C ARG A 219 16.86 -2.47 5.70
N VAL A 220 16.49 -3.37 6.60
CA VAL A 220 15.65 -4.54 6.27
C VAL A 220 14.21 -4.07 6.08
N LEU A 221 13.61 -4.43 4.94
CA LEU A 221 12.23 -4.14 4.57
C LEU A 221 11.34 -5.35 4.85
N GLU A 222 11.23 -5.72 6.12
CA GLU A 222 10.36 -6.82 6.53
C GLU A 222 8.89 -6.37 6.51
N PHE A 223 8.06 -6.95 5.65
CA PHE A 223 6.65 -6.59 5.51
C PHE A 223 5.76 -7.29 6.55
N THR A 224 4.57 -6.74 6.78
CA THR A 224 3.55 -7.31 7.69
C THR A 224 3.12 -8.72 7.26
N SER A 225 2.88 -8.92 5.96
CA SER A 225 2.66 -10.23 5.36
C SER A 225 3.27 -10.35 3.97
N ARG A 226 3.45 -11.59 3.50
CA ARG A 226 3.94 -11.85 2.14
C ARG A 226 2.92 -11.43 1.08
N ALA A 227 1.62 -11.42 1.41
CA ALA A 227 0.59 -10.90 0.52
C ALA A 227 0.78 -9.39 0.30
N VAL A 228 1.04 -8.63 1.36
CA VAL A 228 1.35 -7.18 1.28
C VAL A 228 2.58 -6.93 0.42
N TRP A 229 3.68 -7.64 0.67
CA TRP A 229 4.89 -7.54 -0.18
C TRP A 229 4.58 -7.83 -1.65
N GLY A 230 3.77 -8.84 -1.93
CA GLY A 230 3.31 -9.16 -3.28
C GLY A 230 2.51 -8.04 -3.91
N SER A 231 1.54 -7.47 -3.22
CA SER A 231 0.73 -6.35 -3.73
C SER A 231 1.57 -5.10 -4.02
N VAL A 232 2.64 -4.86 -3.26
CA VAL A 232 3.61 -3.77 -3.55
C VAL A 232 4.34 -4.04 -4.88
N LEU A 233 4.79 -5.26 -5.13
CA LEU A 233 5.42 -5.63 -6.41
C LEU A 233 4.42 -5.58 -7.58
N GLU A 234 3.17 -5.98 -7.34
CA GLU A 234 2.10 -5.89 -8.33
C GLU A 234 1.79 -4.43 -8.68
N ALA A 235 1.86 -3.50 -7.71
CA ALA A 235 1.72 -2.06 -7.97
C ALA A 235 2.78 -1.53 -8.94
N PHE A 236 4.05 -1.96 -8.83
CA PHE A 236 5.07 -1.61 -9.83
C PHE A 236 4.74 -2.16 -11.21
N ARG A 237 4.32 -3.43 -11.29
CA ARG A 237 3.98 -4.08 -12.57
C ARG A 237 2.81 -3.38 -13.27
N VAL A 238 1.73 -3.15 -12.53
CA VAL A 238 0.51 -2.49 -13.01
C VAL A 238 0.77 -1.00 -13.30
N GLY A 239 1.57 -0.33 -12.46
CA GLY A 239 1.98 1.05 -12.69
C GLY A 239 2.70 1.24 -14.03
N ARG A 240 3.59 0.31 -14.41
CA ARG A 240 4.20 0.31 -15.74
C ARG A 240 3.22 -0.01 -16.86
N GLU A 241 2.35 -1.01 -16.67
CA GLU A 241 1.34 -1.40 -17.66
C GLU A 241 0.40 -0.24 -18.02
N LEU A 242 0.03 0.58 -17.03
CA LEU A 242 -0.84 1.74 -17.20
C LEU A 242 -0.08 3.03 -17.58
N GLY A 243 1.25 3.00 -17.68
CA GLY A 243 2.06 4.19 -17.94
C GLY A 243 2.11 5.20 -16.79
N VAL A 244 1.72 4.78 -15.58
CA VAL A 244 1.79 5.59 -14.34
C VAL A 244 3.23 5.80 -13.90
N ILE A 245 4.12 4.86 -14.24
CA ILE A 245 5.57 4.93 -14.07
C ILE A 245 6.28 4.35 -15.29
N ALA A 246 7.52 4.79 -15.55
CA ALA A 246 8.37 4.29 -16.62
C ALA A 246 8.98 2.90 -16.35
#